data_AF-A0A368NME5-F1
#
_entry.id   AF-A0A368NME5-F1
#
_cell.length_a   1.000
_cell.length_b   1.000
_cell.length_c   1.000
_cell.angle_alpha   90.00
_cell.angle_beta   90.00
_cell.angle_gamma   90.00
#
_symmetry.space_group_name_H-M   'P 1'
#
loop_
_entity.id
_entity.type
_entity.pdbx_description
1 polymer ?
#
loop_
_entity_poly.entity_id
_entity_poly.type
_entity_poly.pdbx_seq_one_letter_code
_entity_poly.pdbx_strand_id
1 'polypeptide(L)'
;MPVNQCQRQRAKVLFLCTGNSARSQLAEAWLRHIGAEQFEVASAGTAPEPIDPRALTLLQAEGVDVNRLRSQPLTDYCLDDFDLIITLCNEANQECGALPVAVAQLHWDISDPKIGSDSLAFANAFADIQQRVAVLLHSYTAPLRGNRGGHTDANEPQPQSPDLSADQFFKALTDSTRLSILMLLQDEGELCVCELVTALQLSQPKISRHLAQLRKQGVLQDKRQGQWVFYRLSDALPPWAVHVLATTRIGNPALINNEKARLKAMGDRPERVQQCCN
;
A
#
# COMPACT_ATOMS: atom_id res chain seq x y z
N MET A 1 -1.98 -15.39 34.49
CA MET A 1 -2.07 -14.05 33.88
C MET A 1 -2.52 -14.23 32.44
N PRO A 2 -3.73 -13.82 32.04
CA PRO A 2 -4.10 -13.88 30.63
C PRO A 2 -3.31 -12.79 29.90
N VAL A 3 -2.60 -13.19 28.86
CA VAL A 3 -1.95 -12.28 27.92
C VAL A 3 -3.07 -11.46 27.26
N ASN A 4 -3.07 -10.13 27.44
CA ASN A 4 -3.96 -9.24 26.71
C ASN A 4 -3.69 -9.44 25.21
N GLN A 5 -4.58 -10.18 24.54
CA GLN A 5 -4.55 -10.31 23.09
C GLN A 5 -4.97 -8.97 22.50
N CYS A 6 -4.00 -8.22 21.97
CA CYS A 6 -4.25 -7.02 21.19
C CYS A 6 -4.88 -7.46 19.85
N GLN A 7 -6.22 -7.60 19.82
CA GLN A 7 -6.94 -7.92 18.60
C GLN A 7 -6.81 -6.74 17.63
N ARG A 8 -6.29 -6.98 16.43
CA ARG A 8 -6.28 -5.96 15.35
C ARG A 8 -7.74 -5.64 15.00
N GLN A 9 -8.18 -4.41 15.27
CA GLN A 9 -9.48 -3.94 14.84
C GLN A 9 -9.48 -3.69 13.32
N ARG A 10 -10.61 -3.98 12.67
CA ARG A 10 -10.83 -3.68 11.25
C ARG A 10 -10.84 -2.17 11.04
N ALA A 11 -10.18 -1.71 9.99
CA ALA A 11 -10.17 -0.30 9.64
C ALA A 11 -11.50 0.11 9.00
N LYS A 12 -12.04 1.25 9.42
CA LYS A 12 -13.29 1.79 8.90
C LYS A 12 -13.04 2.63 7.65
N VAL A 13 -13.61 2.23 6.52
CA VAL A 13 -13.46 2.89 5.22
C VAL A 13 -14.80 3.43 4.74
N LEU A 14 -14.83 4.69 4.30
CA LEU A 14 -16.00 5.32 3.70
C LEU A 14 -15.72 5.68 2.23
N PHE A 15 -16.50 5.13 1.30
CA PHE A 15 -16.50 5.54 -0.10
C PHE A 15 -17.52 6.64 -0.37
N LEU A 16 -17.08 7.76 -0.93
CA LEU A 16 -17.92 8.92 -1.22
C LEU A 16 -18.03 9.16 -2.71
N CYS A 17 -19.25 9.36 -3.18
CA CYS A 17 -19.50 9.98 -4.49
C CYS A 17 -20.71 10.92 -4.38
N THR A 18 -21.13 11.54 -5.47
CA THR A 18 -22.30 12.44 -5.44
C THR A 18 -23.60 11.64 -5.18
N GLY A 19 -23.91 10.68 -6.05
CA GLY A 19 -25.23 10.01 -6.05
C GLY A 19 -25.36 8.77 -5.17
N ASN A 20 -24.27 8.22 -4.63
CA ASN A 20 -24.24 6.90 -3.98
C ASN A 20 -25.01 5.78 -4.70
N SER A 21 -24.99 5.83 -6.03
CA SER A 21 -25.84 5.00 -6.88
C SER A 21 -25.07 3.93 -7.66
N ALA A 22 -23.85 4.22 -8.13
CA ALA A 22 -23.03 3.29 -8.92
C ALA A 22 -21.62 3.11 -8.35
N ARG A 23 -20.71 4.07 -8.56
CA ARG A 23 -19.28 3.96 -8.21
C ARG A 23 -19.02 3.56 -6.76
N SER A 24 -19.62 4.26 -5.79
CA SER A 24 -19.38 3.97 -4.37
C SER A 24 -20.08 2.69 -3.89
N GLN A 25 -21.17 2.27 -4.55
CA GLN A 25 -21.81 0.98 -4.30
C GLN A 25 -20.94 -0.18 -4.80
N LEU A 26 -20.38 -0.06 -6.01
CA LEU A 26 -19.41 -1.01 -6.56
C LEU A 26 -18.18 -1.15 -5.64
N ALA A 27 -17.63 -0.02 -5.18
CA ALA A 27 -16.46 0.01 -4.30
C ALA A 27 -16.74 -0.57 -2.90
N GLU A 28 -17.86 -0.19 -2.28
CA GLU A 28 -18.28 -0.71 -0.98
C GLU A 28 -18.45 -2.24 -1.04
N ALA A 29 -19.24 -2.71 -2.01
CA ALA A 29 -19.55 -4.12 -2.16
C ALA A 29 -18.29 -4.95 -2.39
N TRP A 30 -17.41 -4.47 -3.27
CA TRP A 30 -16.18 -5.19 -3.61
C TRP A 30 -15.19 -5.24 -2.44
N LEU A 31 -14.85 -4.10 -1.82
CA LEU A 31 -13.92 -4.10 -0.69
C LEU A 31 -14.47 -4.92 0.48
N ARG A 32 -15.77 -4.88 0.73
CA ARG A 32 -16.41 -5.74 1.73
C ARG A 32 -16.29 -7.22 1.37
N HIS A 33 -16.47 -7.59 0.10
CA HIS A 33 -16.41 -8.98 -0.36
C HIS A 33 -15.02 -9.59 -0.18
N ILE A 34 -13.96 -8.88 -0.60
CA ILE A 34 -12.59 -9.42 -0.60
C ILE A 34 -11.73 -8.98 0.59
N GLY A 35 -12.22 -8.03 1.40
CA GLY A 35 -11.47 -7.39 2.49
C GLY A 35 -12.13 -7.43 3.87
N ALA A 36 -13.19 -8.23 4.07
CA ALA A 36 -13.99 -8.26 5.31
C ALA A 36 -13.21 -8.51 6.61
N GLU A 37 -12.06 -9.18 6.53
CA GLU A 37 -11.17 -9.47 7.66
C GLU A 37 -10.37 -8.23 8.10
N GLN A 38 -10.13 -7.30 7.18
CA GLN A 38 -9.29 -6.11 7.42
C GLN A 38 -10.11 -4.82 7.51
N PHE A 39 -11.29 -4.78 6.88
CA PHE A 39 -12.06 -3.56 6.71
C PHE A 39 -13.52 -3.68 7.15
N GLU A 40 -14.01 -2.61 7.76
CA GLU A 40 -15.44 -2.30 7.89
C GLU A 40 -15.75 -1.19 6.89
N VAL A 41 -16.66 -1.45 5.95
CA VAL A 41 -16.82 -0.60 4.76
C VAL A 41 -18.24 -0.04 4.71
N ALA A 42 -18.34 1.25 4.40
CA ALA A 42 -19.58 1.95 4.10
C ALA A 42 -19.42 2.83 2.85
N SER A 43 -20.53 3.27 2.28
CA SER A 43 -20.55 4.31 1.26
C SER A 43 -21.66 5.32 1.51
N ALA A 44 -21.46 6.53 0.99
CA ALA A 44 -22.43 7.61 1.10
C ALA A 44 -22.39 8.56 -0.09
N GLY A 45 -23.45 9.37 -0.19
CA GLY A 45 -23.70 10.34 -1.25
C GLY A 45 -23.92 11.74 -0.73
N THR A 46 -23.41 12.77 -1.42
CA THR A 46 -23.78 14.17 -1.11
C THR A 46 -25.18 14.51 -1.60
N ALA A 47 -25.64 13.85 -2.67
CA ALA A 47 -27.01 13.90 -3.18
C ALA A 47 -27.49 12.49 -3.58
N PRO A 48 -27.87 11.62 -2.61
CA PRO A 48 -28.18 10.22 -2.88
C PRO A 48 -29.33 10.00 -3.86
N GLU A 49 -29.15 8.99 -4.72
CA GLU A 49 -30.11 8.52 -5.71
C GLU A 49 -30.35 7.01 -5.53
N PRO A 50 -31.43 6.44 -6.09
CA PRO A 50 -31.60 4.99 -6.13
C PRO A 50 -30.37 4.29 -6.73
N ILE A 51 -30.00 3.14 -6.17
CA ILE A 51 -28.87 2.34 -6.67
C ILE A 51 -29.13 1.95 -8.12
N ASP A 52 -28.15 2.18 -8.99
CA ASP A 52 -28.27 1.86 -10.42
C ASP A 52 -28.36 0.33 -10.59
N PRO A 53 -29.43 -0.20 -11.22
CA PRO A 53 -29.59 -1.64 -11.39
C PRO A 53 -28.42 -2.32 -12.11
N ARG A 54 -27.70 -1.60 -12.99
CA ARG A 54 -26.54 -2.14 -13.71
C ARG A 54 -25.37 -2.42 -12.77
N ALA A 55 -25.19 -1.61 -11.72
CA ALA A 55 -24.19 -1.91 -10.68
C ALA A 55 -24.56 -3.18 -9.91
N LEU A 56 -25.85 -3.36 -9.57
CA LEU A 56 -26.33 -4.55 -8.87
C LEU A 56 -26.14 -5.81 -9.72
N THR A 57 -26.53 -5.77 -11.00
CA THR A 57 -26.35 -6.89 -11.93
C THR A 57 -24.88 -7.29 -12.06
N LEU A 58 -23.98 -6.30 -12.17
CA LEU A 58 -22.55 -6.55 -12.27
C LEU A 58 -21.99 -7.23 -11.01
N LEU A 59 -22.35 -6.74 -9.81
CA LEU A 59 -21.93 -7.33 -8.55
C LEU A 59 -22.48 -8.74 -8.34
N GLN A 60 -23.74 -8.97 -8.72
CA GLN A 60 -24.36 -10.30 -8.64
C GLN A 60 -23.67 -11.31 -9.57
N ALA A 61 -23.26 -10.88 -10.77
CA ALA A 61 -22.52 -11.73 -11.71
C ALA A 61 -21.16 -12.18 -11.13
N GLU A 62 -20.55 -11.36 -10.27
CA GLU A 62 -19.31 -11.66 -9.54
C GLU A 62 -19.54 -12.42 -8.23
N GLY A 63 -20.78 -12.79 -7.91
CA GLY A 63 -21.13 -13.51 -6.67
C GLY A 63 -21.10 -12.66 -5.41
N VAL A 64 -21.15 -11.32 -5.54
CA VAL A 64 -21.14 -10.41 -4.40
C VAL A 64 -22.56 -10.24 -3.82
N ASP A 65 -22.69 -10.29 -2.49
CA ASP A 65 -23.96 -10.04 -1.80
C ASP A 65 -24.32 -8.55 -1.87
N VAL A 66 -25.40 -8.25 -2.62
CA VAL A 66 -25.91 -6.88 -2.80
C VAL A 66 -27.04 -6.53 -1.82
N ASN A 67 -27.55 -7.48 -1.02
CA ASN A 67 -28.74 -7.25 -0.19
C ASN A 67 -28.52 -6.23 0.93
N ARG A 68 -27.25 -6.00 1.29
CA ARG A 68 -26.83 -5.06 2.33
C ARG A 68 -26.56 -3.66 1.81
N LEU A 69 -26.57 -3.46 0.49
CA LEU A 69 -26.28 -2.17 -0.12
C LEU A 69 -27.45 -1.21 0.05
N ARG A 70 -27.15 0.04 0.43
CA ARG A 70 -28.13 1.11 0.61
C ARG A 70 -27.54 2.38 0.05
N SER A 71 -28.37 3.17 -0.62
CA SER A 71 -28.02 4.54 -0.98
C SER A 71 -28.32 5.45 0.22
N GLN A 72 -27.28 6.06 0.79
CA GLN A 72 -27.35 6.80 2.05
C GLN A 72 -26.73 8.20 1.90
N PRO A 73 -27.31 9.21 2.56
CA PRO A 73 -26.74 10.55 2.59
C PRO A 73 -25.49 10.60 3.47
N LEU A 74 -24.55 11.45 3.07
CA LEU A 74 -23.33 11.72 3.83
C LEU A 74 -23.63 12.21 5.27
N THR A 75 -24.76 12.89 5.44
CA THR A 75 -25.21 13.44 6.73
C THR A 75 -25.50 12.39 7.80
N ASP A 76 -25.69 11.12 7.41
CA ASP A 76 -25.93 10.01 8.35
C ASP A 76 -24.65 9.55 9.05
N TYR A 77 -23.49 10.06 8.61
CA TYR A 77 -22.18 9.60 9.04
C TYR A 77 -21.41 10.68 9.80
N CYS A 78 -20.79 10.29 10.91
CA CYS A 78 -19.74 11.07 11.55
C CYS A 78 -18.40 10.71 10.90
N LEU A 79 -17.78 11.67 10.22
CA LEU A 79 -16.57 11.42 9.43
C LEU A 79 -15.35 11.05 10.29
N ASP A 80 -15.34 11.48 11.56
CA ASP A 80 -14.31 11.16 12.55
C ASP A 80 -14.32 9.68 13.00
N ASP A 81 -15.38 8.93 12.68
CA ASP A 81 -15.47 7.50 12.98
C ASP A 81 -14.63 6.66 12.01
N PHE A 82 -14.33 7.19 10.82
CA PHE A 82 -13.61 6.49 9.77
C PHE A 82 -12.11 6.68 9.87
N ASP A 83 -11.36 5.62 9.55
CA ASP A 83 -9.89 5.66 9.49
C ASP A 83 -9.39 6.06 8.09
N LEU A 84 -10.24 5.90 7.07
CA LEU A 84 -9.95 6.26 5.68
C LEU A 84 -11.23 6.69 4.94
N ILE A 85 -11.18 7.84 4.27
CA ILE A 85 -12.24 8.31 3.37
C ILE A 85 -11.71 8.31 1.94
N ILE A 86 -12.46 7.73 1.01
CA ILE A 86 -12.09 7.65 -0.41
C ILE A 86 -13.16 8.32 -1.27
N THR A 87 -12.82 9.45 -1.90
CA THR A 87 -13.71 10.16 -2.82
C THR A 87 -13.57 9.61 -4.23
N LEU A 88 -14.69 9.37 -4.93
CA LEU A 88 -14.73 8.72 -6.26
C LEU A 88 -15.11 9.66 -7.41
N CYS A 89 -15.40 10.93 -7.12
CA CYS A 89 -15.69 11.97 -8.10
C CYS A 89 -15.13 13.32 -7.64
N ASN A 90 -14.83 14.20 -8.60
CA ASN A 90 -14.26 15.52 -8.33
C ASN A 90 -15.23 16.41 -7.54
N GLU A 91 -16.54 16.28 -7.77
CA GLU A 91 -17.58 17.02 -7.06
C GLU A 91 -17.59 16.64 -5.58
N ALA A 92 -17.59 15.33 -5.27
CA ALA A 92 -17.49 14.87 -3.89
C ALA A 92 -16.16 15.27 -3.25
N ASN A 93 -15.07 15.31 -4.02
CA ASN A 93 -13.77 15.77 -3.52
C ASN A 93 -13.77 17.26 -3.15
N GLN A 94 -14.45 18.11 -3.93
CA GLN A 94 -14.56 19.55 -3.67
C GLN A 94 -15.56 19.87 -2.54
N GLU A 95 -16.69 19.17 -2.48
CA GLU A 95 -17.69 19.31 -1.41
C GLU A 95 -17.13 18.82 -0.05
N CYS A 96 -16.20 17.86 -0.08
CA CYS A 96 -15.49 17.37 1.09
C CYS A 96 -14.26 18.23 1.50
N GLY A 97 -14.06 19.42 0.90
CA GLY A 97 -12.86 20.26 1.11
C GLY A 97 -12.57 20.74 2.55
N ALA A 98 -13.38 20.35 3.54
CA ALA A 98 -13.18 20.62 4.96
C ALA A 98 -13.33 19.37 5.84
N LEU A 99 -13.01 18.17 5.31
CA LEU A 99 -12.93 16.96 6.13
C LEU A 99 -11.88 17.12 7.25
N PRO A 100 -12.10 16.54 8.45
CA PRO A 100 -11.17 16.63 9.57
C PRO A 100 -9.75 16.18 9.19
N VAL A 101 -8.74 16.99 9.54
CA VAL A 101 -7.31 16.74 9.23
C VAL A 101 -6.81 15.40 9.80
N ALA A 102 -7.49 14.87 10.81
CA ALA A 102 -7.12 13.63 11.48
C ALA A 102 -7.44 12.34 10.67
N VAL A 103 -8.25 12.43 9.61
CA VAL A 103 -8.68 11.25 8.84
C VAL A 103 -7.88 11.16 7.54
N ALA A 104 -7.32 9.98 7.24
CA ALA A 104 -6.62 9.75 5.99
C ALA A 104 -7.60 9.85 4.80
N GLN A 105 -7.18 10.50 3.72
CA GLN A 105 -8.03 10.76 2.56
C GLN A 105 -7.33 10.33 1.27
N LEU A 106 -8.07 9.63 0.42
CA LEU A 106 -7.67 9.31 -0.94
C LEU A 106 -8.72 9.80 -1.93
N HIS A 107 -8.27 10.16 -3.13
CA HIS A 107 -9.15 10.49 -4.23
C HIS A 107 -8.89 9.52 -5.39
N TRP A 108 -9.93 8.80 -5.80
CA TRP A 108 -9.92 7.99 -7.00
C TRP A 108 -10.80 8.63 -8.06
N ASP A 109 -10.18 9.26 -9.04
CA ASP A 109 -10.92 9.77 -10.21
C ASP A 109 -11.40 8.59 -11.05
N ILE A 110 -12.66 8.17 -10.83
CA ILE A 110 -13.34 7.10 -11.56
C ILE A 110 -14.42 7.75 -12.42
N SER A 111 -14.32 7.57 -13.73
CA SER A 111 -15.32 8.06 -14.69
C SER A 111 -16.72 7.57 -14.33
N ASP A 112 -17.72 8.44 -14.44
CA ASP A 112 -19.10 8.06 -14.10
C ASP A 112 -19.67 7.09 -15.15
N PRO A 113 -19.92 5.82 -14.79
CA PRO A 113 -20.40 4.84 -15.74
C PRO A 113 -21.85 5.08 -16.18
N LYS A 114 -22.58 6.01 -15.52
CA LYS A 114 -23.94 6.41 -15.93
C LYS A 114 -23.95 7.32 -17.15
N ILE A 115 -22.83 7.96 -17.47
CA ILE A 115 -22.75 8.95 -18.56
C ILE A 115 -22.44 8.23 -19.88
N GLY A 116 -23.25 8.50 -20.90
CA GLY A 116 -23.07 7.95 -22.24
C GLY A 116 -23.82 6.64 -22.50
N SER A 117 -23.74 6.17 -23.74
CA SER A 117 -24.39 4.94 -24.21
C SER A 117 -23.43 3.75 -24.30
N ASP A 118 -22.22 3.88 -23.77
CA ASP A 118 -21.22 2.81 -23.79
C ASP A 118 -21.65 1.66 -22.89
N SER A 119 -21.85 0.48 -23.50
CA SER A 119 -22.24 -0.74 -22.79
C SER A 119 -21.15 -1.25 -21.85
N LEU A 120 -19.89 -0.84 -22.04
CA LEU A 120 -18.76 -1.26 -21.23
C LEU A 120 -18.43 -0.31 -20.07
N ALA A 121 -19.09 0.84 -19.96
CA ALA A 121 -18.74 1.86 -18.97
C ALA A 121 -18.75 1.35 -17.52
N PHE A 122 -19.77 0.55 -17.15
CA PHE A 122 -19.85 -0.09 -15.83
C PHE A 122 -18.74 -1.10 -15.59
N ALA A 123 -18.42 -1.92 -16.60
CA ALA A 123 -17.34 -2.90 -16.50
C ALA A 123 -15.97 -2.21 -16.34
N ASN A 124 -15.72 -1.13 -17.08
CA ASN A 124 -14.49 -0.35 -16.99
C ASN A 124 -14.34 0.33 -15.63
N ALA A 125 -15.39 1.00 -15.14
CA ALA A 125 -15.38 1.62 -13.82
C ALA A 125 -15.16 0.58 -12.71
N PHE A 126 -15.77 -0.59 -12.85
CA PHE A 126 -15.58 -1.67 -11.89
C PHE A 126 -14.18 -2.25 -11.94
N ALA A 127 -13.60 -2.47 -13.13
CA ALA A 127 -12.22 -2.92 -13.27
C ALA A 127 -11.22 -1.96 -12.62
N ASP A 128 -11.40 -0.64 -12.76
CA ASP A 128 -10.56 0.35 -12.09
C ASP A 128 -10.72 0.27 -10.56
N ILE A 129 -11.95 0.16 -10.06
CA ILE A 129 -12.23 -0.08 -8.63
C ILE A 129 -11.54 -1.35 -8.13
N GLN A 130 -11.62 -2.46 -8.87
CA GLN A 130 -11.00 -3.73 -8.50
C GLN A 130 -9.48 -3.59 -8.38
N GLN A 131 -8.82 -2.92 -9.32
CA GLN A 131 -7.38 -2.68 -9.28
C GLN A 131 -6.98 -1.83 -8.08
N ARG A 132 -7.69 -0.73 -7.81
CA ARG A 132 -7.36 0.16 -6.70
C ARG A 132 -7.65 -0.46 -5.33
N VAL A 133 -8.74 -1.21 -5.21
CA VAL A 133 -9.05 -2.00 -4.01
C VAL A 133 -7.97 -3.07 -3.78
N ALA A 134 -7.50 -3.74 -4.82
CA ALA A 134 -6.40 -4.69 -4.70
C ALA A 134 -5.14 -4.02 -4.14
N VAL A 135 -4.77 -2.84 -4.63
CA VAL A 135 -3.64 -2.07 -4.07
C VAL A 135 -3.90 -1.69 -2.60
N LEU A 136 -5.10 -1.22 -2.28
CA LEU A 136 -5.48 -0.84 -0.91
C LEU A 136 -5.33 -2.02 0.06
N LEU A 137 -5.80 -3.21 -0.30
CA LEU A 137 -5.71 -4.43 0.52
C LEU A 137 -4.26 -4.83 0.86
N HIS A 138 -3.31 -4.57 -0.04
CA HIS A 138 -1.91 -4.95 0.18
C HIS A 138 -1.10 -3.84 0.86
N SER A 139 -1.51 -2.58 0.72
CA SER A 139 -0.71 -1.42 1.17
C SER A 139 -1.23 -0.77 2.45
N TYR A 140 -2.49 -0.97 2.80
CA TYR A 140 -3.08 -0.34 3.97
C TYR A 140 -2.70 -1.10 5.26
N THR A 141 -2.02 -0.42 6.18
CA THR A 141 -1.91 -0.89 7.56
C THR A 141 -2.80 -0.08 8.46
N ALA A 142 -3.74 -0.77 9.10
CA ALA A 142 -4.61 -0.17 10.10
C ALA A 142 -3.77 0.49 11.20
N PRO A 143 -4.04 1.77 11.55
CA PRO A 143 -3.39 2.40 12.69
C PRO A 143 -3.74 1.63 13.98
N LEU A 144 -2.76 1.48 14.88
CA LEU A 144 -2.99 0.87 16.19
C LEU A 144 -3.87 1.82 17.02
N ARG A 145 -5.14 1.48 17.27
CA ARG A 145 -6.00 2.25 18.18
C ARG A 145 -5.64 1.94 19.64
N GLY A 146 -5.09 2.92 20.35
CA GLY A 146 -5.17 2.99 21.81
C GLY A 146 -6.59 3.35 22.25
N ASN A 147 -7.03 2.83 23.40
CA ASN A 147 -8.36 3.04 23.98
C ASN A 147 -8.77 4.52 23.93
N ARG A 148 -9.72 4.90 23.07
CA ARG A 148 -10.35 6.23 23.10
C ARG A 148 -11.33 6.27 24.26
N GLY A 149 -10.83 6.60 25.45
CA GLY A 149 -11.62 6.84 26.65
C GLY A 149 -10.79 7.59 27.68
N GLY A 150 -10.97 8.90 27.76
CA GLY A 150 -10.39 9.74 28.82
C GLY A 150 -9.85 11.06 28.30
N HIS A 151 -10.21 12.14 29.00
CA HIS A 151 -9.81 13.53 28.83
C HIS A 151 -8.44 13.77 28.16
N THR A 152 -8.44 14.73 27.23
CA THR A 152 -7.26 15.36 26.66
C THR A 152 -6.41 16.01 27.76
N ASP A 153 -5.36 15.34 28.20
CA ASP A 153 -4.22 16.02 28.81
C ASP A 153 -3.32 16.51 27.68
N ALA A 154 -3.09 17.83 27.63
CA ALA A 154 -2.37 18.56 26.59
C ALA A 154 -0.85 18.28 26.55
N ASN A 155 -0.42 17.07 26.90
CA ASN A 155 0.99 16.69 26.93
C ASN A 155 1.23 15.20 26.60
N GLU A 156 0.35 14.56 25.84
CA GLU A 156 0.60 13.21 25.30
C GLU A 156 1.50 13.28 24.05
N PRO A 157 2.56 12.46 23.96
CA PRO A 157 3.41 12.41 22.78
C PRO A 157 2.59 11.96 21.57
N GLN A 158 2.54 12.79 20.53
CA GLN A 158 1.95 12.41 19.25
C GLN A 158 2.56 11.10 18.73
N PRO A 159 1.76 10.18 18.16
CA PRO A 159 2.26 8.91 17.64
C PRO A 159 3.35 9.18 16.60
N GLN A 160 4.56 8.72 16.90
CA GLN A 160 5.73 8.87 16.05
C GLN A 160 5.42 8.28 14.67
N SER A 161 5.34 9.15 13.66
CA SER A 161 5.26 8.78 12.24
C SER A 161 6.35 7.76 11.91
N PRO A 162 6.13 6.83 10.95
CA PRO A 162 7.20 5.92 10.51
C PRO A 162 8.45 6.74 10.16
N ASP A 163 9.61 6.35 10.71
CA ASP A 163 10.88 7.10 10.66
C ASP A 163 11.34 7.46 9.23
N LEU A 164 10.78 6.83 8.19
CA LEU A 164 11.08 7.07 6.78
C LEU A 164 9.94 7.82 6.08
N SER A 165 10.19 9.07 5.72
CA SER A 165 9.28 9.87 4.89
C SER A 165 9.33 9.46 3.41
N ALA A 166 8.25 9.75 2.67
CA ALA A 166 8.16 9.43 1.25
C ALA A 166 9.28 10.11 0.42
N ASP A 167 9.61 11.37 0.71
CA ASP A 167 10.65 12.09 -0.01
C ASP A 167 12.05 11.48 0.22
N GLN A 168 12.33 11.02 1.44
CA GLN A 168 13.59 10.34 1.75
C GLN A 168 13.71 9.01 1.01
N PHE A 169 12.61 8.25 0.92
CA PHE A 169 12.56 6.98 0.20
C PHE A 169 12.74 7.17 -1.31
N PHE A 170 12.03 8.12 -1.94
CA PHE A 170 12.19 8.36 -3.37
C PHE A 170 13.57 8.93 -3.70
N LYS A 171 14.16 9.78 -2.85
CA LYS A 171 15.58 10.20 -2.99
C LYS A 171 16.54 9.00 -2.88
N ALA A 172 16.20 7.97 -2.12
CA ALA A 172 16.98 6.74 -2.07
C ALA A 172 16.92 5.98 -3.41
N LEU A 173 15.76 5.96 -4.08
CA LEU A 173 15.53 5.21 -5.32
C LEU A 173 16.06 5.88 -6.60
N THR A 174 16.30 7.19 -6.60
CA THR A 174 16.67 7.95 -7.82
C THR A 174 18.02 7.58 -8.43
N ASP A 175 18.89 6.88 -7.70
CA ASP A 175 20.18 6.40 -8.23
C ASP A 175 20.03 4.97 -8.73
N SER A 176 20.47 4.72 -9.97
CA SER A 176 20.34 3.41 -10.62
C SER A 176 21.05 2.29 -9.87
N THR A 177 22.19 2.57 -9.21
CA THR A 177 22.90 1.56 -8.43
C THR A 177 22.12 1.21 -7.17
N ARG A 178 21.56 2.21 -6.47
CA ARG A 178 20.71 1.96 -5.29
C ARG A 178 19.44 1.19 -5.66
N LEU A 179 18.79 1.55 -6.77
CA LEU A 179 17.64 0.82 -7.28
C LEU A 179 17.99 -0.65 -7.56
N SER A 180 19.07 -0.92 -8.29
CA SER A 180 19.50 -2.30 -8.56
C SER A 180 19.84 -3.08 -7.28
N ILE A 181 20.48 -2.46 -6.28
CA ILE A 181 20.72 -3.08 -4.97
C ILE A 181 19.40 -3.49 -4.32
N LEU A 182 18.41 -2.58 -4.28
CA LEU A 182 17.11 -2.85 -3.65
C LEU A 182 16.35 -3.96 -4.37
N MET A 183 16.37 -3.98 -5.70
CA MET A 183 15.73 -5.04 -6.50
C MET A 183 16.41 -6.39 -6.30
N LEU A 184 17.75 -6.43 -6.20
CA LEU A 184 18.49 -7.66 -5.90
C LEU A 184 18.18 -8.19 -4.49
N LEU A 185 18.14 -7.31 -3.49
CA LEU A 185 17.81 -7.66 -2.12
C LEU A 185 16.36 -8.13 -1.97
N GLN A 186 15.45 -7.57 -2.76
CA GLN A 186 14.07 -8.02 -2.80
C GLN A 186 13.93 -9.45 -3.35
N ASP A 187 14.71 -9.80 -4.38
CA ASP A 187 14.69 -11.13 -5.00
C ASP A 187 15.46 -12.18 -4.16
N GLU A 188 16.59 -11.82 -3.54
CA GLU A 188 17.50 -12.76 -2.84
C GLU A 188 17.34 -12.73 -1.31
N GLY A 189 16.57 -11.77 -0.77
CA GLY A 189 16.32 -11.59 0.68
C GLY A 189 17.42 -10.83 1.41
N GLU A 190 18.66 -11.34 1.36
CA GLU A 190 19.83 -10.66 1.95
C GLU A 190 21.08 -10.87 1.09
N LEU A 191 21.99 -9.89 1.00
CA LEU A 191 23.25 -9.97 0.23
C LEU A 191 24.41 -9.33 0.99
N CYS A 192 25.62 -9.88 0.85
CA CYS A 192 26.83 -9.25 1.37
C CYS A 192 27.44 -8.26 0.36
N VAL A 193 28.44 -7.50 0.80
CA VAL A 193 29.11 -6.53 -0.08
C VAL A 193 29.81 -7.19 -1.27
N CYS A 194 30.40 -8.38 -1.10
CA CYS A 194 31.10 -9.11 -2.16
C CYS A 194 30.12 -9.58 -3.24
N GLU A 195 28.97 -10.13 -2.85
CA GLU A 195 27.90 -10.53 -3.77
C GLU A 195 27.42 -9.34 -4.61
N LEU A 196 27.23 -8.16 -3.98
CA LEU A 196 26.82 -6.95 -4.68
C LEU A 196 27.89 -6.39 -5.62
N VAL A 197 29.18 -6.49 -5.25
CA VAL A 197 30.31 -6.12 -6.12
C VAL A 197 30.32 -6.99 -7.37
N THR A 198 30.15 -8.31 -7.23
CA THR A 198 30.07 -9.23 -8.38
C THR A 198 28.83 -8.97 -9.23
N ALA A 199 27.66 -8.84 -8.60
CA ALA A 199 26.40 -8.62 -9.29
C ALA A 199 26.39 -7.30 -10.07
N LEU A 200 26.95 -6.22 -9.52
CA LEU A 200 26.89 -4.88 -10.12
C LEU A 200 28.15 -4.49 -10.90
N GLN A 201 29.25 -5.25 -10.80
CA GLN A 201 30.56 -4.95 -11.39
C GLN A 201 31.09 -3.55 -11.03
N LEU A 202 30.84 -3.13 -9.79
CA LEU A 202 31.31 -1.86 -9.25
C LEU A 202 32.32 -2.10 -8.13
N SER A 203 33.20 -1.13 -7.89
CA SER A 203 34.18 -1.24 -6.82
C SER A 203 33.51 -1.31 -5.43
N GLN A 204 34.11 -2.07 -4.52
CA GLN A 204 33.63 -2.20 -3.14
C GLN A 204 33.44 -0.86 -2.41
N PRO A 205 34.31 0.16 -2.56
CA PRO A 205 34.09 1.48 -1.95
C PRO A 205 32.81 2.16 -2.46
N LYS A 206 32.50 2.02 -3.76
CA LYS A 206 31.28 2.60 -4.34
C LYS A 206 30.04 1.90 -3.79
N ILE A 207 30.02 0.57 -3.78
CA ILE A 207 28.92 -0.22 -3.21
C ILE A 207 28.74 0.10 -1.72
N SER A 208 29.82 0.13 -0.94
CA SER A 208 29.76 0.43 0.50
C SER A 208 29.19 1.82 0.78
N ARG A 209 29.50 2.82 -0.06
CA ARG A 209 28.90 4.17 0.03
C ARG A 209 27.40 4.15 -0.19
N HIS A 210 26.91 3.43 -1.21
CA HIS A 210 25.48 3.29 -1.46
C HIS A 210 24.76 2.57 -0.31
N LEU A 211 25.35 1.48 0.20
CA LEU A 211 24.80 0.73 1.34
C LEU A 211 24.73 1.58 2.61
N ALA A 212 25.78 2.36 2.90
CA ALA A 212 25.80 3.27 4.04
C ALA A 212 24.71 4.35 3.92
N GLN A 213 24.50 4.89 2.71
CA GLN A 213 23.43 5.87 2.46
C GLN A 213 22.03 5.27 2.68
N LEU A 214 21.78 4.08 2.13
CA LEU A 214 20.49 3.39 2.28
C LEU A 214 20.21 3.00 3.74
N ARG A 215 21.24 2.60 4.50
CA ARG A 215 21.13 2.36 5.96
C ARG A 215 20.84 3.64 6.74
N LYS A 216 21.53 4.74 6.42
CA LYS A 216 21.30 6.04 7.06
C LYS A 216 19.85 6.51 6.89
N GLN A 217 19.21 6.16 5.79
CA GLN A 217 17.79 6.45 5.51
C GLN A 217 16.84 5.41 6.10
N GLY A 218 17.31 4.36 6.77
CA GLY A 218 16.44 3.30 7.33
C GLY A 218 15.83 2.35 6.28
N VAL A 219 16.25 2.43 5.01
CA VAL A 219 15.75 1.55 3.94
C VAL A 219 16.34 0.15 4.05
N LEU A 220 17.60 0.07 4.49
CA LEU A 220 18.30 -1.20 4.72
C LEU A 220 18.64 -1.37 6.19
N GLN A 221 18.71 -2.63 6.59
CA GLN A 221 19.29 -3.07 7.85
C GLN A 221 20.43 -4.07 7.57
N ASP A 222 21.34 -4.22 8.52
CA ASP A 222 22.46 -5.13 8.42
C ASP A 222 22.50 -6.14 9.56
N LYS A 223 23.03 -7.34 9.25
CA LYS A 223 23.27 -8.40 10.21
C LYS A 223 24.70 -8.91 10.07
N ARG A 224 25.43 -8.93 11.19
CA ARG A 224 26.76 -9.53 11.24
C ARG A 224 26.66 -11.03 11.43
N GLN A 225 27.35 -11.79 10.58
CA GLN A 225 27.49 -13.24 10.71
C GLN A 225 28.98 -13.58 10.53
N GLY A 226 29.67 -13.86 11.65
CA GLY A 226 31.11 -14.03 11.65
C GLY A 226 31.84 -12.74 11.26
N GLN A 227 32.74 -12.83 10.27
CA GLN A 227 33.49 -11.69 9.74
C GLN A 227 32.69 -10.84 8.73
N TRP A 228 31.46 -11.24 8.39
CA TRP A 228 30.71 -10.69 7.27
C TRP A 228 29.49 -9.89 7.71
N VAL A 229 29.14 -8.90 6.89
CA VAL A 229 27.95 -8.05 7.06
C VAL A 229 27.02 -8.33 5.88
N PHE A 230 25.84 -8.85 6.19
CA PHE A 230 24.76 -9.05 5.24
C PHE A 230 23.76 -7.91 5.36
N TYR A 231 23.28 -7.43 4.22
CA TYR A 231 22.30 -6.37 4.12
C TYR A 231 20.97 -6.95 3.65
N ARG A 232 19.87 -6.45 4.18
CA ARG A 232 18.50 -6.79 3.76
C ARG A 232 17.63 -5.55 3.81
N LEU A 233 16.48 -5.60 3.14
CA LEU A 233 15.44 -4.57 3.29
C LEU A 233 15.07 -4.46 4.78
N SER A 234 14.85 -3.23 5.26
CA SER A 234 14.50 -3.01 6.67
C SER A 234 13.11 -3.58 6.97
N ASP A 235 12.99 -4.32 8.08
CA ASP A 235 11.69 -4.84 8.55
C ASP A 235 10.78 -3.71 9.04
N ALA A 236 11.35 -2.51 9.28
CA ALA A 236 10.63 -1.30 9.63
C ALA A 236 10.21 -0.47 8.40
N LEU A 237 10.40 -0.99 7.17
CA LEU A 237 9.91 -0.31 5.98
C LEU A 237 8.38 -0.13 6.07
N PRO A 238 7.87 1.08 5.79
CA PRO A 238 6.44 1.28 5.66
C PRO A 238 5.85 0.34 4.59
N PRO A 239 4.64 -0.19 4.78
CA PRO A 239 4.00 -1.11 3.83
C PRO A 239 3.88 -0.52 2.42
N TRP A 240 3.59 0.77 2.31
CA TRP A 240 3.54 1.46 1.02
C TRP A 240 4.89 1.42 0.30
N ALA A 241 6.01 1.51 1.02
CA ALA A 241 7.36 1.46 0.46
C ALA A 241 7.69 0.05 -0.05
N VAL A 242 7.33 -0.98 0.74
CA VAL A 242 7.42 -2.39 0.33
C VAL A 242 6.61 -2.64 -0.94
N HIS A 243 5.39 -2.12 -1.01
CA HIS A 243 4.53 -2.23 -2.17
C HIS A 243 5.13 -1.53 -3.41
N VAL A 244 5.70 -0.33 -3.26
CA VAL A 244 6.38 0.36 -4.37
C VAL A 244 7.55 -0.48 -4.91
N LEU A 245 8.36 -1.08 -4.04
CA LEU A 245 9.43 -1.98 -4.47
C LEU A 245 8.89 -3.22 -5.20
N ALA A 246 7.85 -3.87 -4.65
CA ALA A 246 7.14 -4.99 -5.26
C ALA A 246 6.61 -4.68 -6.66
N THR A 247 5.83 -3.61 -6.79
CA THR A 247 5.24 -3.19 -8.05
C THR A 247 6.30 -2.78 -9.06
N THR A 248 7.35 -2.07 -8.63
CA THR A 248 8.49 -1.73 -9.50
C THR A 248 9.16 -2.99 -10.06
N ARG A 249 9.41 -3.98 -9.20
CA ARG A 249 10.07 -5.23 -9.59
C ARG A 249 9.22 -6.05 -10.57
N ILE A 250 7.93 -6.21 -10.28
CA ILE A 250 6.97 -6.96 -11.11
C ILE A 250 6.78 -6.29 -12.47
N GLY A 251 6.63 -4.95 -12.49
CA GLY A 251 6.45 -4.18 -13.73
C GLY A 251 7.71 -4.11 -14.59
N ASN A 252 8.89 -4.37 -14.02
CA ASN A 252 10.17 -4.29 -14.70
C ASN A 252 11.00 -5.57 -14.49
N PRO A 253 10.53 -6.73 -15.00
CA PRO A 253 11.19 -8.01 -14.77
C PRO A 253 12.65 -8.01 -15.26
N ALA A 254 12.95 -7.26 -16.32
CA ALA A 254 14.27 -7.21 -16.95
C ALA A 254 15.30 -6.29 -16.26
N LEU A 255 14.88 -5.47 -15.28
CA LEU A 255 15.69 -4.39 -14.68
C LEU A 255 17.04 -4.85 -14.11
N ILE A 256 17.10 -6.08 -13.59
CA ILE A 256 18.29 -6.66 -12.95
C ILE A 256 18.71 -8.00 -13.57
N ASN A 257 18.30 -8.29 -14.81
CA ASN A 257 18.56 -9.60 -15.42
C ASN A 257 20.06 -9.92 -15.52
N ASN A 258 20.87 -8.93 -15.92
CA ASN A 258 22.31 -9.10 -16.06
C ASN A 258 22.98 -9.29 -14.69
N GLU A 259 22.55 -8.51 -13.70
CA GLU A 259 23.02 -8.57 -12.32
C GLU A 259 22.70 -9.92 -11.70
N LYS A 260 21.48 -10.43 -11.91
CA LYS A 260 21.07 -11.78 -11.46
C LYS A 260 21.85 -12.88 -12.18
N ALA A 261 22.12 -12.74 -13.48
CA ALA A 261 22.92 -13.71 -14.21
C ALA A 261 24.34 -13.79 -13.65
N ARG A 262 24.97 -12.64 -13.37
CA ARG A 262 26.30 -12.58 -12.73
C ARG A 262 26.29 -13.14 -11.31
N LEU A 263 25.26 -12.84 -10.53
CA LEU A 263 25.13 -13.37 -9.17
C LEU A 263 24.95 -14.90 -9.17
N LYS A 264 24.14 -15.44 -10.08
CA LYS A 264 23.99 -16.90 -10.29
C LYS A 264 25.28 -17.57 -10.75
N ALA A 265 26.07 -16.90 -11.60
CA ALA A 265 27.36 -17.42 -12.03
C ALA A 265 28.38 -17.55 -10.87
N MET A 266 28.15 -16.85 -9.76
CA MET A 266 28.94 -16.97 -8.53
C MET A 266 28.58 -18.19 -7.66
N GLY A 267 27.69 -19.08 -8.16
CA GLY A 267 27.19 -20.26 -7.43
C GLY A 267 25.96 -19.94 -6.57
N ASP A 268 25.50 -20.89 -5.75
CA ASP A 268 24.43 -20.67 -4.76
C ASP A 268 25.01 -20.51 -3.36
N ARG A 269 24.21 -20.06 -2.38
CA ARG A 269 24.62 -20.18 -0.97
C ARG A 269 24.49 -21.65 -0.55
N PRO A 270 25.51 -22.29 0.07
CA PRO A 270 26.69 -21.71 0.73
C PRO A 270 27.98 -21.63 -0.10
N GLU A 271 27.99 -22.08 -1.36
CA GLU A 271 29.16 -22.03 -2.26
C GLU A 271 29.66 -20.60 -2.49
N ARG A 272 28.75 -19.62 -2.62
CA ARG A 272 29.07 -18.18 -2.66
C ARG A 272 29.86 -17.73 -1.44
N VAL A 273 29.49 -18.24 -0.26
CA VAL A 273 30.20 -17.95 0.99
C VAL A 273 31.60 -18.51 0.86
N GLN A 274 31.80 -19.74 0.41
CA GLN A 274 33.16 -20.27 0.17
C GLN A 274 33.97 -19.49 -0.88
N GLN A 275 33.36 -19.08 -1.99
CA GLN A 275 34.07 -18.36 -3.07
C GLN A 275 34.43 -16.91 -2.73
N CYS A 276 33.58 -16.20 -1.99
CA CYS A 276 33.87 -14.85 -1.53
C CYS A 276 34.72 -14.80 -0.25
N CYS A 277 34.88 -15.94 0.44
CA CYS A 277 35.55 -16.04 1.73
C CYS A 277 36.85 -16.87 1.70
N ASN A 278 37.48 -17.00 0.53
CA ASN A 278 38.85 -17.53 0.38
C ASN A 278 39.88 -16.41 0.21
#